data_AF-A0A249PC95-F1
#
_entry.id   AF-A0A249PC95-F1
#
_cell.length_a   1.000
_cell.length_b   1.000
_cell.length_c   1.000
_cell.angle_alpha   90.00
_cell.angle_beta   90.00
_cell.angle_gamma   90.00
#
_symmetry.space_group_name_H-M   'P 1'
#
loop_
_entity.id
_entity.type
_entity.pdbx_description
1 polymer ?
#
loop_
_entity_poly.entity_id
_entity_poly.type
_entity_poly.pdbx_seq_one_letter_code
_entity_poly.pdbx_strand_id
1 'polypeptide(L)'
;MLTRILIAGALSATFASPVFAQADIICDQAGMERLETDVSLLTDDARRAYAADQLALAKQALAANDIDKCKTHMASALRGGSSD
;
A
#
# COMPACT_ATOMS: atom_id res chain seq x y z
N MET A 1 -7.92 42.55 34.23
CA MET A 1 -9.01 42.55 33.22
C MET A 1 -8.46 43.13 31.94
N LEU A 2 -8.11 42.29 30.97
CA LEU A 2 -7.93 42.67 29.58
C LEU A 2 -8.07 41.39 28.75
N THR A 3 -9.26 41.25 28.15
CA THR A 3 -9.45 40.67 26.80
C THR A 3 -8.80 39.30 26.56
N ARG A 4 -9.50 38.18 26.75
CA ARG A 4 -10.45 37.62 25.76
C ARG A 4 -10.00 37.85 24.31
N ILE A 5 -8.85 37.28 23.93
CA ILE A 5 -8.43 37.08 22.55
C ILE A 5 -8.71 35.58 22.27
N LEU A 6 -9.89 35.23 21.77
CA LEU A 6 -10.18 35.08 20.34
C LEU A 6 -9.03 34.38 19.60
N ILE A 7 -9.20 33.10 19.28
CA ILE A 7 -8.96 32.48 17.96
C ILE A 7 -9.49 31.05 18.11
N ALA A 8 -10.79 30.91 17.86
CA ALA A 8 -11.42 29.62 17.65
C ALA A 8 -11.07 29.16 16.24
N GLY A 9 -10.50 27.95 16.14
CA GLY A 9 -10.69 27.08 14.99
C GLY A 9 -9.97 27.43 13.70
N ALA A 10 -8.66 27.61 13.72
CA ALA A 10 -7.85 27.27 12.54
C ALA A 10 -7.48 25.78 12.61
N LEU A 11 -8.45 24.90 12.41
CA LEU A 11 -8.15 23.52 12.03
C LEU A 11 -8.02 23.53 10.52
N SER A 12 -6.82 23.89 10.09
CA SER A 12 -6.28 23.64 8.77
C SER A 12 -6.76 22.26 8.34
N ALA A 13 -7.48 22.20 7.22
CA ALA A 13 -7.60 20.97 6.48
C ALA A 13 -6.17 20.53 6.15
N THR A 14 -5.59 19.70 7.00
CA THR A 14 -4.47 18.86 6.63
C THR A 14 -5.07 17.94 5.59
N PHE A 15 -4.96 18.35 4.33
CA PHE A 15 -4.80 17.44 3.23
C PHE A 15 -3.67 16.50 3.65
N ALA A 16 -4.04 15.38 4.27
CA ALA A 16 -3.16 14.24 4.34
C ALA A 16 -3.00 13.82 2.89
N SER A 17 -1.94 14.33 2.28
CA SER A 17 -1.40 13.85 1.02
C SER A 17 -1.47 12.32 1.03
N PRO A 18 -1.81 11.67 -0.09
CA PRO A 18 -1.90 10.24 -0.08
C PRO A 18 -0.49 9.73 0.20
N VAL A 19 -0.34 9.05 1.33
CA VAL A 19 0.93 8.51 1.83
C VAL A 19 1.31 7.29 0.98
N PHE A 20 1.39 7.44 -0.34
CA PHE A 20 1.94 6.44 -1.25
C PHE A 20 3.46 6.54 -1.36
N ALA A 21 4.12 7.37 -0.53
CA ALA A 21 5.54 7.62 -0.68
C ALA A 21 6.44 6.66 0.12
N GLN A 22 5.95 6.05 1.21
CA GLN A 22 6.75 5.15 2.07
C GLN A 22 5.84 4.22 2.88
N ALA A 23 4.85 3.59 2.24
CA ALA A 23 4.15 2.50 2.93
C ALA A 23 5.20 1.42 3.18
N ASP A 24 5.65 1.27 4.43
CA ASP A 24 6.39 0.07 4.85
C ASP A 24 5.53 -1.10 4.38
N ILE A 25 6.00 -1.82 3.37
CA ILE A 25 5.26 -2.97 2.85
C ILE A 25 5.30 -3.98 3.99
N ILE A 26 4.21 -4.03 4.75
CA ILE A 26 4.05 -4.98 5.84
C ILE A 26 3.58 -6.27 5.19
N CYS A 27 4.44 -7.30 5.28
CA CYS A 27 4.07 -8.65 4.89
C CYS A 27 3.33 -9.33 6.02
N ASP A 28 2.07 -8.96 6.16
CA ASP A 28 1.10 -9.62 7.02
C ASP A 28 -0.17 -9.91 6.22
N GLN A 29 -1.13 -10.53 6.90
CA GLN A 29 -2.40 -10.90 6.29
C GLN A 29 -3.18 -9.68 5.76
N ALA A 30 -3.15 -8.56 6.48
CA ALA A 30 -3.84 -7.33 6.09
C ALA A 30 -3.19 -6.65 4.88
N GLY A 31 -1.87 -6.70 4.77
CA GLY A 31 -1.11 -6.23 3.61
C GLY A 31 -1.47 -7.04 2.36
N MET A 32 -1.54 -8.36 2.48
CA MET A 32 -1.91 -9.23 1.35
C MET A 32 -3.37 -9.04 0.90
N GLU A 33 -4.31 -8.89 1.83
CA GLU A 33 -5.72 -8.62 1.50
C GLU A 33 -5.90 -7.26 0.78
N ARG A 34 -5.14 -6.24 1.20
CA ARG A 34 -5.11 -4.97 0.47
C ARG A 34 -4.57 -5.15 -0.94
N LEU A 35 -3.45 -5.86 -1.08
CA LEU A 35 -2.86 -6.12 -2.39
C LEU A 35 -3.82 -6.92 -3.29
N GLU A 36 -4.54 -7.90 -2.76
CA GLU A 36 -5.61 -8.60 -3.48
C GLU A 36 -6.68 -7.66 -4.01
N THR A 37 -7.13 -6.74 -3.15
CA THR A 37 -8.12 -5.74 -3.52
C THR A 37 -7.58 -4.86 -4.64
N ASP A 38 -6.35 -4.35 -4.50
CA ASP A 38 -5.71 -3.52 -5.52
C ASP A 38 -5.57 -4.27 -6.86
N VAL A 39 -5.11 -5.52 -6.84
CA VAL A 39 -5.01 -6.39 -8.03
C VAL A 39 -6.37 -6.60 -8.70
N SER A 40 -7.44 -6.76 -7.93
CA SER A 40 -8.80 -6.93 -8.47
C SER A 40 -9.33 -5.67 -9.15
N LEU A 41 -8.85 -4.49 -8.72
CA LEU A 41 -9.22 -3.18 -9.27
C LEU A 41 -8.40 -2.81 -10.51
N LEU A 42 -7.29 -3.52 -10.79
CA LEU A 42 -6.53 -3.31 -12.03
C LEU A 42 -7.39 -3.66 -13.25
N THR A 43 -7.52 -2.70 -14.16
CA THR A 43 -8.27 -2.84 -15.42
C THR A 43 -7.43 -3.38 -16.57
N ASP A 44 -6.11 -3.19 -16.51
CA ASP A 44 -5.15 -3.74 -17.46
C ASP A 44 -4.92 -5.23 -17.18
N ASP A 45 -5.34 -6.08 -18.12
CA ASP A 45 -5.25 -7.54 -18.02
C ASP A 45 -3.82 -8.04 -17.79
N ALA A 46 -2.83 -7.45 -18.47
CA ALA A 46 -1.44 -7.88 -18.38
C ALA A 46 -0.84 -7.51 -17.01
N ARG A 47 -1.09 -6.28 -16.55
CA ARG A 47 -0.67 -5.84 -15.21
C ARG A 47 -1.38 -6.61 -14.11
N ARG A 48 -2.67 -6.90 -14.28
CA ARG A 48 -3.46 -7.71 -13.33
C ARG A 48 -2.91 -9.12 -13.24
N ALA A 49 -2.63 -9.77 -14.36
CA ALA A 49 -2.06 -11.11 -14.38
C ALA A 49 -0.67 -11.14 -13.70
N TYR A 50 0.18 -10.16 -14.00
CA TYR A 50 1.50 -10.03 -13.36
C TYR A 50 1.38 -9.82 -11.84
N ALA A 51 0.52 -8.90 -11.41
CA ALA A 51 0.36 -8.60 -10.00
C ALA A 51 -0.31 -9.74 -9.23
N ALA A 52 -1.21 -10.50 -9.87
CA ALA A 52 -1.79 -11.72 -9.31
C ALA A 52 -0.75 -12.85 -9.11
N ASP A 53 0.17 -13.02 -10.07
CA ASP A 53 1.29 -13.97 -9.95
C ASP A 53 2.22 -13.59 -8.78
N GLN A 54 2.62 -12.31 -8.72
CA GLN A 54 3.46 -11.81 -7.63
C GLN A 54 2.78 -11.91 -6.26
N LEU A 55 1.47 -11.67 -6.18
CA LEU A 55 0.68 -11.90 -4.97
C LEU A 55 0.72 -13.38 -4.53
N ALA A 56 0.59 -14.32 -5.47
CA ALA A 56 0.66 -15.75 -5.15
C ALA A 56 2.05 -16.15 -4.63
N LEU A 57 3.12 -15.56 -5.16
CA LEU A 57 4.49 -15.74 -4.66
C LEU A 57 4.68 -15.09 -3.29
N ALA A 58 4.12 -13.91 -3.06
CA ALA A 58 4.14 -13.25 -1.76
C ALA A 58 3.47 -14.10 -0.67
N LYS A 59 2.31 -14.71 -0.97
CA LYS A 59 1.61 -15.64 -0.07
C LYS A 59 2.44 -16.86 0.28
N GLN A 60 3.12 -17.44 -0.72
CA GLN A 60 4.01 -18.58 -0.50
C GLN A 60 5.21 -18.19 0.37
N ALA A 61 5.80 -17.02 0.11
CA ALA A 61 6.90 -16.50 0.92
C ALA A 61 6.46 -16.24 2.37
N LEU A 62 5.26 -15.67 2.59
CA LEU A 62 4.72 -15.49 3.94
C LEU A 62 4.49 -16.83 4.64
N ALA A 63 3.91 -17.82 3.96
CA ALA A 63 3.71 -19.16 4.51
C ALA A 63 5.03 -19.86 4.87
N ALA A 64 6.11 -19.55 4.14
CA ALA A 64 7.48 -19.99 4.44
C ALA A 64 8.19 -19.12 5.50
N ASN A 65 7.51 -18.09 6.05
CA ASN A 65 8.07 -17.10 6.96
C ASN A 65 9.27 -16.32 6.38
N ASP A 66 9.36 -16.24 5.05
CA ASP A 66 10.37 -15.49 4.30
C ASP A 66 9.84 -14.07 4.02
N ILE A 67 9.95 -13.23 5.06
CA ILE A 67 9.36 -11.88 5.06
C ILE A 67 10.03 -10.99 4.00
N ASP A 68 11.34 -11.10 3.78
CA ASP A 68 12.07 -10.33 2.77
C ASP A 68 11.59 -10.63 1.34
N LYS A 69 11.42 -11.92 0.99
CA LYS A 69 10.84 -12.28 -0.31
C LYS A 69 9.39 -11.84 -0.42
N CYS A 70 8.62 -12.01 0.65
CA CYS A 70 7.24 -11.59 0.68
C CYS A 70 7.12 -10.08 0.35
N LYS A 71 7.91 -9.23 1.01
CA LYS A 71 7.93 -7.77 0.75
C LYS A 71 8.34 -7.46 -0.69
N THR A 72 9.33 -8.18 -1.20
CA THR A 72 9.82 -8.02 -2.58
C THR A 72 8.74 -8.33 -3.61
N HIS A 73 8.03 -9.45 -3.44
CA HIS A 73 6.93 -9.84 -4.32
C HIS A 73 5.74 -8.89 -4.21
N MET A 74 5.40 -8.43 -3.00
CA MET A 74 4.35 -7.41 -2.81
C MET A 74 4.71 -6.07 -3.47
N ALA A 75 5.96 -5.61 -3.35
CA ALA A 75 6.42 -4.39 -4.02
C ALA A 75 6.34 -4.53 -5.55
N SER A 76 6.72 -5.70 -6.06
CA SER A 76 6.66 -5.99 -7.50
C SER A 76 5.23 -5.98 -8.01
N ALA A 77 4.30 -6.59 -7.27
CA ALA A 77 2.87 -6.57 -7.57
C ALA A 77 2.32 -5.14 -7.64
N LEU A 78 2.64 -4.28 -6.66
CA LEU A 78 2.20 -2.87 -6.61
C LEU A 78 2.77 -2.02 -7.75
N ARG A 79 4.00 -2.28 -8.18
CA ARG A 79 4.62 -1.58 -9.32
C ARG A 79 4.01 -1.99 -10.68
N GLY A 80 3.20 -3.05 -10.71
CA GLY A 80 2.45 -3.46 -11.89
C GLY A 80 3.32 -3.79 -13.11
N GLY A 81 4.50 -4.39 -12.91
CA GLY A 81 5.34 -4.90 -14.00
C GLY A 81 6.09 -3.84 -14.81
N SER A 82 6.18 -2.59 -14.36
CA SER A 82 7.05 -1.57 -14.96
C SER A 82 8.32 -1.41 -14.13
N SER A 83 9.38 -2.12 -14.53
CA SER A 83 10.76 -1.73 -14.23
C SER A 83 11.19 -0.73 -15.31
N ASP A 84 10.82 0.53 -15.11
CA ASP A 84 11.63 1.70 -15.43
C ASP A 84 11.22 2.83 -14.47
#